data_AF-A0A529ZDL7-F1
#
_entry.id   AF-A0A529ZDL7-F1
#
_cell.length_a   1.000
_cell.length_b   1.000
_cell.length_c   1.000
_cell.angle_alpha   90.00
_cell.angle_beta   90.00
_cell.angle_gamma   90.00
#
_symmetry.space_group_name_H-M   'P 1'
#
loop_
_entity.id
_entity.type
_entity.pdbx_description
1 polymer ?
#
loop_
_entity_poly.entity_id
_entity_poly.type
_entity_poly.pdbx_seq_one_letter_code
_entity_poly.pdbx_strand_id
1 'polypeptide(L)'
;PVVGWAERGGGNAVGHGNSVPRFHVTWGTGPGVLEPFVLRVREAQKRGLVQFRFRHRVNEIIRTGDTVTGVRGDVLEPSSVERGHKSSRAVAGEFELSAQAVIVASGG
;
A
#
# COMPACT_ATOMS: atom_id res chain seq x y z
N PRO A 1 27.06 -6.64 -2.42
CA PRO A 1 26.34 -6.04 -1.26
C PRO A 1 27.19 -4.94 -0.61
N VAL A 2 26.82 -3.68 -0.80
CA VAL A 2 27.46 -2.54 -0.13
C VAL A 2 26.69 -2.27 1.15
N VAL A 3 27.37 -2.27 2.30
CA VAL A 3 26.78 -1.94 3.60
C VAL A 3 26.35 -0.47 3.57
N GLY A 4 25.02 -0.25 3.62
CA GLY A 4 24.44 1.09 3.57
C GLY A 4 24.86 1.91 4.80
N TRP A 5 24.83 3.24 4.70
CA TRP A 5 25.23 4.12 5.82
C TRP A 5 24.45 3.83 7.12
N ALA A 6 23.16 3.51 7.00
CA ALA A 6 22.30 3.11 8.13
C ALA A 6 22.69 1.76 8.79
N GLU A 7 23.50 0.94 8.10
CA GLU A 7 24.04 -0.31 8.64
C GLU A 7 25.43 -0.15 9.27
N ARG A 8 25.99 1.07 9.28
CA ARG A 8 27.25 1.40 9.96
C ARG A 8 26.90 1.91 11.35
N GLY A 9 26.79 1.03 12.34
CA GLY A 9 26.65 1.45 13.74
C GLY A 9 27.76 2.43 14.11
N GLY A 10 27.42 3.68 14.36
CA GLY A 10 28.38 4.76 14.61
C GLY A 10 29.36 4.41 15.74
N GLY A 11 30.59 4.92 15.66
CA GLY A 11 31.67 4.55 16.59
C GLY A 11 32.08 3.08 16.44
N ASN A 12 32.11 2.32 17.55
CA ASN A 12 32.41 0.88 17.60
C ASN A 12 31.13 0.02 17.59
N ALA A 13 30.16 0.32 16.72
CA ALA A 13 28.83 -0.34 16.71
C ALA A 13 27.92 -0.07 17.93
N VAL A 14 28.22 0.98 18.70
CA VAL A 14 27.47 1.44 19.89
C VAL A 14 26.70 2.76 19.68
N GLY A 15 26.95 3.44 18.56
CA GLY A 15 26.22 4.64 18.15
C GLY A 15 25.03 4.34 17.24
N HIS A 16 24.47 5.38 16.61
CA HIS A 16 23.33 5.23 15.69
C HIS A 16 23.64 4.31 14.50
N GLY A 17 22.69 3.44 14.16
CA GLY A 17 22.80 2.47 13.07
C GLY A 17 22.64 1.03 13.56
N ASN A 18 22.77 0.06 12.65
CA ASN A 18 22.74 -1.36 13.01
C ASN A 18 24.11 -1.82 13.53
N SER A 19 24.14 -2.64 14.58
CA SER A 19 25.39 -3.23 15.07
C SER A 19 26.00 -4.26 14.11
N VAL A 20 25.19 -4.85 13.23
CA VAL A 20 25.60 -5.74 12.12
C VAL A 20 24.71 -5.50 10.88
N PRO A 21 25.19 -5.83 9.66
CA PRO A 21 24.37 -5.77 8.45
C PRO A 21 23.14 -6.69 8.54
N ARG A 22 21.97 -6.19 8.15
CA ARG A 22 20.69 -6.94 8.19
C ARG A 22 19.67 -6.51 7.14
N PHE A 23 20.04 -5.62 6.24
CA PHE A 23 19.20 -5.25 5.12
C PHE A 23 19.31 -6.26 4.00
N HIS A 24 18.16 -6.86 3.70
CA HIS A 24 17.97 -7.67 2.50
C HIS A 24 17.31 -6.77 1.47
N VAL A 25 18.04 -6.47 0.40
CA VAL A 25 17.58 -5.62 -0.69
C VAL A 25 17.41 -6.48 -1.93
N THR A 26 16.20 -6.50 -2.47
CA THR A 26 15.93 -7.09 -3.79
C THR A 26 16.45 -6.15 -4.87
N TRP A 27 16.91 -6.71 -6.00
CA TRP A 27 17.20 -5.89 -7.18
C TRP A 27 15.93 -5.15 -7.61
N GLY A 28 16.05 -3.87 -7.96
CA GLY A 28 14.89 -3.01 -8.19
C GLY A 28 14.17 -2.54 -6.93
N THR A 29 14.61 -2.91 -5.72
CA THR A 29 14.07 -2.47 -4.40
C THR A 29 12.58 -2.77 -4.19
N GLY A 30 11.78 -1.81 -3.73
CA GLY A 30 10.34 -1.93 -3.49
C GLY A 30 9.58 -2.59 -4.65
N PRO A 31 9.77 -2.13 -5.92
CA PRO A 31 9.24 -2.84 -7.09
C PRO A 31 9.58 -4.34 -7.14
N GLY A 32 10.84 -4.71 -6.91
CA GLY A 32 11.27 -6.13 -6.90
C GLY A 32 10.66 -6.93 -5.75
N VAL A 33 10.40 -6.31 -4.60
CA VAL A 33 9.66 -6.96 -3.50
C VAL A 33 8.19 -7.17 -3.88
N LEU A 34 7.56 -6.18 -4.51
CA LEU A 34 6.12 -6.17 -4.80
C LEU A 34 5.73 -7.06 -5.97
N GLU A 35 6.56 -7.15 -7.00
CA GLU A 35 6.29 -7.89 -8.24
C GLU A 35 5.66 -9.30 -8.04
N PRO A 36 6.22 -10.19 -7.21
CA PRO A 36 5.63 -11.52 -7.01
C PRO A 36 4.24 -11.50 -6.33
N PHE A 37 3.93 -10.46 -5.56
CA PHE A 37 2.60 -10.30 -4.97
C PHE A 37 1.61 -9.73 -5.98
N VAL A 38 2.03 -8.72 -6.75
CA VAL A 38 1.21 -8.12 -7.82
C VAL A 38 0.77 -9.19 -8.81
N LEU A 39 1.69 -10.07 -9.24
CA LEU A 39 1.37 -11.18 -10.15
C LEU A 39 0.27 -12.09 -9.57
N ARG A 40 0.40 -12.50 -8.30
CA ARG A 40 -0.58 -13.38 -7.64
C ARG A 40 -1.96 -12.72 -7.50
N VAL A 41 -2.02 -11.46 -7.09
CA VAL A 41 -3.30 -10.76 -6.92
C VAL A 41 -3.95 -10.48 -8.29
N ARG A 42 -3.17 -10.21 -9.34
CA ARG A 42 -3.70 -10.11 -10.71
C ARG A 42 -4.27 -11.42 -11.22
N GLU A 43 -3.65 -12.55 -10.89
CA GLU A 43 -4.21 -13.86 -11.22
C GLU A 43 -5.51 -14.15 -10.45
N ALA A 44 -5.55 -13.81 -9.15
CA ALA A 44 -6.78 -13.88 -8.37
C ALA A 44 -7.90 -12.97 -8.94
N GLN A 45 -7.55 -11.80 -9.47
CA GLN A 45 -8.49 -10.91 -10.16
C GLN A 45 -9.07 -11.58 -11.42
N LYS A 46 -8.24 -12.19 -12.26
CA LYS A 46 -8.70 -12.93 -13.46
C LYS A 46 -9.66 -14.07 -13.09
N ARG A 47 -9.44 -14.71 -11.95
CA ARG A 47 -10.30 -15.76 -11.39
C ARG A 47 -11.57 -15.23 -10.70
N GLY A 48 -11.78 -13.91 -10.66
CA GLY A 48 -12.93 -13.27 -10.02
C GLY A 48 -12.88 -13.23 -8.48
N LEU A 49 -11.75 -13.58 -7.87
CA LEU A 49 -11.60 -13.60 -6.40
C LEU A 49 -11.25 -12.23 -5.82
N VAL A 50 -10.72 -11.31 -6.65
CA VAL A 50 -10.31 -9.97 -6.25
C VAL A 50 -10.84 -8.95 -7.24
N GLN A 51 -11.36 -7.83 -6.72
CA GLN A 51 -11.70 -6.66 -7.53
C GLN A 51 -10.77 -5.51 -7.15
N PHE A 52 -10.12 -4.90 -8.14
CA PHE A 52 -9.37 -3.67 -7.92
C PHE A 52 -10.26 -2.46 -8.17
N ARG A 53 -10.33 -1.56 -7.19
CA ARG A 53 -11.03 -0.29 -7.29
C ARG A 53 -10.02 0.85 -7.17
N PHE A 54 -9.27 1.08 -8.25
CA PHE A 54 -8.34 2.21 -8.31
C PHE A 54 -9.11 3.52 -8.25
N ARG A 55 -8.43 4.58 -7.80
CA ARG A 55 -9.01 5.92 -7.64
C ARG A 55 -10.20 5.98 -6.67
N HIS A 56 -10.41 4.96 -5.84
CA HIS A 56 -11.37 5.03 -4.74
C HIS A 56 -10.64 5.49 -3.47
N ARG A 57 -11.05 6.65 -2.96
CA ARG A 57 -10.58 7.19 -1.69
C ARG A 57 -11.60 6.87 -0.61
N VAL A 58 -11.28 5.94 0.27
CA VAL A 58 -12.10 5.68 1.47
C VAL A 58 -12.03 6.91 2.38
N ASN A 59 -13.21 7.41 2.76
CA ASN A 59 -13.34 8.54 3.68
C ASN A 59 -13.88 8.08 5.03
N GLU A 60 -14.63 6.98 5.08
CA GLU A 60 -15.32 6.53 6.29
C GLU A 60 -15.45 5.01 6.36
N ILE A 61 -15.38 4.48 7.59
CA ILE A 61 -15.69 3.09 7.92
C ILE A 61 -17.13 3.04 8.42
N ILE A 62 -17.96 2.22 7.79
CA ILE A 62 -19.37 2.06 8.15
C ILE A 62 -19.50 1.08 9.30
N ARG A 63 -20.35 1.42 10.25
CA ARG A 63 -20.72 0.55 11.37
C ARG A 63 -22.22 0.35 11.46
N THR A 64 -22.61 -0.83 11.90
CA THR A 64 -23.98 -1.15 12.32
C THR A 64 -23.92 -1.59 13.77
N GLY A 65 -24.37 -0.73 14.68
CA GLY A 65 -24.06 -0.86 16.10
C GLY A 65 -22.54 -0.80 16.33
N ASP A 66 -22.02 -1.77 17.09
CA ASP A 66 -20.59 -1.87 17.39
C ASP A 66 -19.79 -2.63 16.33
N THR A 67 -20.44 -3.14 15.27
CA THR A 67 -19.79 -3.96 14.24
C THR A 67 -19.44 -3.12 13.01
N VAL A 68 -18.20 -3.26 12.52
CA VAL A 68 -17.81 -2.72 11.21
C VAL A 68 -18.47 -3.54 10.11
N THR A 69 -19.21 -2.87 9.22
CA THR A 69 -20.00 -3.51 8.17
C THR A 69 -19.65 -3.04 6.76
N GLY A 70 -18.72 -2.09 6.61
CA GLY A 70 -18.31 -1.62 5.30
C GLY A 70 -17.42 -0.39 5.31
N VAL A 71 -17.30 0.21 4.12
CA VAL A 71 -16.60 1.47 3.89
C VAL A 71 -17.36 2.32 2.87
N ARG A 72 -17.24 3.63 2.97
CA ARG A 72 -17.69 4.57 1.93
C ARG A 72 -16.65 5.65 1.65
N GLY A 73 -16.80 6.31 0.51
CA GLY A 73 -15.99 7.45 0.15
C GLY A 73 -16.16 7.88 -1.30
N ASP A 74 -15.11 8.50 -1.83
CA ASP A 74 -15.14 9.15 -3.13
C ASP A 74 -14.46 8.31 -4.21
N VAL A 75 -15.02 8.35 -5.41
CA VAL A 75 -14.32 7.97 -6.64
C VAL A 75 -13.67 9.23 -7.21
N LEU A 76 -12.35 9.25 -7.27
CA LEU A 76 -11.57 10.33 -7.86
C LEU A 76 -11.52 10.19 -9.39
N GLU A 77 -11.36 11.31 -10.09
CA GLU A 77 -11.24 11.29 -11.55
C GLU A 77 -10.08 10.37 -12.02
N PRO A 78 -10.21 9.73 -13.20
CA PRO A 78 -9.14 8.95 -13.79
C PRO A 78 -7.85 9.77 -13.93
N SER A 79 -6.70 9.11 -13.82
CA SER A 79 -5.41 9.78 -13.96
C SER A 79 -4.42 8.87 -14.67
N SER A 80 -3.69 9.44 -15.62
CA SER A 80 -2.62 8.79 -16.39
C SER A 80 -1.22 9.27 -16.00
N VAL A 81 -1.09 10.05 -14.91
CA VAL A 81 0.22 10.52 -14.45
C VAL A 81 1.12 9.36 -14.06
N GLU A 82 2.42 9.50 -14.27
CA GLU A 82 3.39 8.48 -13.93
C GLU A 82 3.55 8.28 -12.42
N ARG A 83 4.11 7.13 -12.03
CA ARG A 83 4.42 6.81 -10.63
C ARG A 83 5.33 7.89 -10.04
N GLY A 84 4.95 8.42 -8.87
CA GLY A 84 5.71 9.47 -8.19
C GLY A 84 5.28 10.89 -8.54
N HIS A 85 4.41 11.06 -9.55
CA HIS A 85 3.82 12.36 -9.87
C HIS A 85 2.50 12.58 -9.13
N LYS A 86 2.22 13.85 -8.81
CA LYS A 86 0.97 14.25 -8.16
C LYS A 86 -0.20 14.08 -9.14
N SER A 87 -1.10 13.13 -8.85
CA SER A 87 -2.40 13.03 -9.53
C SER A 87 -3.41 14.01 -8.94
N SER A 88 -4.43 14.37 -9.71
CA SER A 88 -5.58 15.12 -9.21
C SER A 88 -6.32 14.39 -8.07
N ARG A 89 -7.06 15.16 -7.27
CA ARG A 89 -7.93 14.68 -6.19
C ARG A 89 -9.38 15.15 -6.37
N ALA A 90 -9.74 15.62 -7.57
CA ALA A 90 -11.11 15.97 -7.91
C ALA A 90 -12.01 14.72 -7.82
N VAL A 91 -13.19 14.90 -7.22
CA VAL A 91 -14.18 13.84 -7.02
C VAL A 91 -15.07 13.76 -8.25
N ALA A 92 -15.24 12.55 -8.77
CA ALA A 92 -16.09 12.24 -9.93
C ALA A 92 -17.34 11.41 -9.54
N GLY A 93 -17.42 10.94 -8.29
CA GLY A 93 -18.56 10.20 -7.78
C GLY A 93 -18.31 9.67 -6.37
N GLU A 94 -19.24 8.88 -5.87
CA GLU A 94 -19.19 8.27 -4.54
C GLU A 94 -19.34 6.76 -4.63
N PHE A 95 -18.91 6.05 -3.59
CA PHE A 95 -19.12 4.62 -3.46
C PHE A 95 -19.38 4.20 -2.01
N GLU A 96 -20.09 3.08 -1.88
CA GLU A 96 -20.27 2.36 -0.62
C GLU A 96 -20.09 0.86 -0.89
N LEU A 97 -19.39 0.18 0.02
CA LEU A 97 -19.14 -1.26 -0.05
C LEU A 97 -19.39 -1.89 1.31
N SER A 98 -20.22 -2.93 1.34
CA SER A 98 -20.46 -3.74 2.53
C SER A 98 -19.48 -4.92 2.59
N ALA A 99 -18.97 -5.22 3.79
CA ALA A 99 -18.07 -6.34 4.04
C ALA A 99 -18.15 -6.80 5.49
N GLN A 100 -17.94 -8.09 5.72
CA GLN A 100 -17.86 -8.67 7.08
C GLN A 100 -16.56 -8.29 7.82
N ALA A 101 -15.54 -7.84 7.09
CA ALA A 101 -14.25 -7.44 7.64
C ALA A 101 -13.62 -6.34 6.79
N VAL A 102 -12.93 -5.40 7.45
CA VAL A 102 -12.18 -4.31 6.82
C VAL A 102 -10.76 -4.33 7.36
N ILE A 103 -9.78 -4.33 6.45
CA ILE A 103 -8.36 -4.24 6.78
C ILE A 103 -7.83 -2.89 6.30
N VAL A 104 -7.31 -2.07 7.21
CA VAL A 104 -6.72 -0.78 6.88
C VAL A 104 -5.21 -0.96 6.65
N ALA A 105 -4.80 -0.84 5.39
CA ALA A 105 -3.40 -0.89 4.96
C ALA A 105 -3.05 0.34 4.10
N SER A 106 -3.40 1.54 4.57
CA SER A 106 -3.34 2.81 3.82
C SER A 106 -1.95 3.44 3.73
N GLY A 107 -0.95 2.88 4.43
CA GLY A 107 0.33 3.55 4.67
C GLY A 107 0.22 4.62 5.77
N GLY A 108 1.36 5.25 6.08
CA GLY A 108 1.48 6.39 7.01
C GLY A 108 1.73 7.70 6.30
#